data_AF-A0A7Z0N305-F1
#
_entry.id   AF-A0A7Z0N305-F1
#
_cell.length_a   1.000
_cell.length_b   1.000
_cell.length_c   1.000
_cell.angle_alpha   90.00
_cell.angle_beta   90.00
_cell.angle_gamma   90.00
#
_symmetry.space_group_name_H-M   'P 1'
#
loop_
_entity.id
_entity.type
_entity.pdbx_description
1 polymer ?
#
loop_
_entity_poly.entity_id
_entity_poly.type
_entity_poly.pdbx_seq_one_letter_code
_entity_poly.pdbx_strand_id
1 'polypeptide(L)'
;MLRQLHSLPGLIAAILLAALALSGAILSADPALERLATTIPAHGQISVAVLADRVTQHYPNVEQIQRTPSGSIIVYYSQGDRTGADRIDPLSGQGIAPYAPSAFSRWMKNLHRSLLAGTSGRAVAGVTALAMLVLCLSGVALLAKRQGGWRHIARPLHGNFSQRWHAQLGRIAIFGLLLSALTGMYMSAATFGLIPDGMKSEPDFPTQVTVGPAAPIATLPALIATDANDLRELVYPRPGSPEDVYSLRTAQGDGYVDQATGTLLSYQAHDGVRSVYELIYRLHTGEGLWWLGLLLGLCALSVPVMSATGVVMWWQRRRSMPKMTNNSGPQSADTIILVGSENNSTWGFAKALHDALVQIGRRVHTAPMNLLATEYRKAQHLFILTSTYGDGSAPQSANQFFARLDKVADTCRLDFVVLGFGDRQFPKFCQFAKNTQDALLARGWHQFLELNTIDRQSAQEFARWGQAVGRLFDRELTLQYTPQHPRTHALELISRVDYGAQVGAPTSILRFAAVAPQGITSQLKRLMGFDDLPRFEAGDLVGIIPSGSPVPRFYSLASGSKDGFLARKFHYCCREG
;
A
#
# COMPACT_ATOMS: atom_id res chain seq x y z
N MET A 1 3.52 -0.88 18.00
CA MET A 1 4.50 -0.10 17.21
C MET A 1 4.22 -0.16 15.71
N LEU A 2 4.36 -1.31 15.03
CA LEU A 2 4.19 -1.44 13.57
C LEU A 2 2.95 -0.75 12.97
N ARG A 3 1.77 -0.93 13.56
CA ARG A 3 0.54 -0.28 13.05
C ARG A 3 0.58 1.24 13.19
N GLN A 4 1.14 1.79 14.26
CA GLN A 4 1.29 3.24 14.43
C GLN A 4 2.30 3.80 13.43
N LEU A 5 3.41 3.09 13.20
CA LEU A 5 4.40 3.42 12.17
C LEU A 5 3.82 3.41 10.75
N HIS A 6 2.73 2.68 10.52
CA HIS A 6 2.02 2.70 9.24
C HIS A 6 0.91 3.76 9.21
N SER A 7 0.00 3.76 10.18
CA SER A 7 -1.19 4.61 10.12
C SER A 7 -0.92 6.10 10.33
N LEU A 8 0.08 6.45 11.16
CA LEU A 8 0.35 7.86 11.48
C LEU A 8 1.04 8.58 10.32
N PRO A 9 2.17 8.10 9.76
CA PRO A 9 2.77 8.72 8.58
C PRO A 9 1.80 8.69 7.39
N GLY A 10 1.05 7.60 7.23
CA GLY A 10 0.07 7.47 6.14
C GLY A 10 -1.04 8.49 6.22
N LEU A 11 -1.51 8.84 7.42
CA LEU A 11 -2.54 9.86 7.60
C LEU A 11 -1.99 11.28 7.39
N ILE A 12 -0.81 11.57 7.93
CA ILE A 12 -0.17 12.89 7.82
C ILE A 12 0.20 13.19 6.36
N ALA A 13 0.77 12.21 5.67
CA ALA A 13 1.27 12.37 4.30
C ALA A 13 0.22 12.04 3.22
N ALA A 14 -1.02 11.65 3.58
CA ALA A 14 -2.02 11.12 2.64
C ALA A 14 -2.22 11.99 1.39
N ILE A 15 -2.41 13.29 1.59
CA ILE A 15 -2.68 14.25 0.51
C ILE A 15 -1.44 14.42 -0.37
N LEU A 16 -0.26 14.57 0.25
CA LEU A 16 1.00 14.73 -0.47
C LEU A 16 1.36 13.48 -1.27
N LEU A 17 1.22 12.29 -0.67
CA LEU A 17 1.44 11.02 -1.35
C LEU A 17 0.49 10.84 -2.52
N ALA A 18 -0.79 11.17 -2.37
CA ALA A 18 -1.76 11.09 -3.45
C ALA A 18 -1.42 12.06 -4.60
N ALA A 19 -1.03 13.31 -4.29
CA ALA A 19 -0.67 14.30 -5.30
C ALA A 19 0.62 13.91 -6.06
N LEU A 20 1.66 13.47 -5.36
CA LEU A 20 2.91 13.01 -5.98
C LEU A 20 2.73 11.72 -6.78
N ALA A 21 1.92 10.78 -6.28
CA ALA A 21 1.64 9.56 -7.01
C ALA A 21 0.78 9.80 -8.27
N LEU A 22 -0.22 10.69 -8.20
CA LEU A 22 -1.02 11.04 -9.37
C LEU A 22 -0.19 11.77 -10.43
N SER A 23 0.63 12.76 -10.02
CA SER A 23 1.53 13.44 -10.95
C SER A 23 2.58 12.50 -11.54
N GLY A 24 3.12 11.57 -10.74
CA GLY A 24 4.05 10.55 -11.21
C GLY A 24 3.40 9.58 -12.21
N ALA A 25 2.16 9.16 -11.96
CA ALA A 25 1.39 8.31 -12.88
C ALA A 25 1.06 8.99 -14.21
N ILE A 26 0.88 10.32 -14.20
CA ILE A 26 0.69 11.10 -15.44
C ILE A 26 2.02 11.17 -16.21
N LEU A 27 3.12 11.52 -15.52
CA LEU A 27 4.45 11.63 -16.14
C LEU A 27 4.96 10.29 -16.68
N SER A 28 4.58 9.17 -16.08
CA SER A 28 5.04 7.86 -16.51
C SER A 28 4.50 7.44 -17.88
N ALA A 29 3.52 8.16 -18.43
CA ALA A 29 3.03 7.97 -19.80
C ALA A 29 3.95 8.64 -20.85
N ASP A 30 4.72 9.67 -20.47
CA ASP A 30 5.55 10.45 -21.41
C ASP A 30 6.56 9.56 -22.17
N PRO A 31 7.33 8.65 -21.53
CA PRO A 31 8.26 7.78 -22.25
C PRO A 31 7.56 6.83 -23.25
N ALA A 32 6.33 6.38 -22.94
CA ALA A 32 5.57 5.52 -23.82
C ALA A 32 5.04 6.28 -25.04
N LEU A 33 4.52 7.50 -24.83
CA LEU A 33 4.08 8.37 -25.91
C LEU A 33 5.25 8.77 -26.82
N GLU A 34 6.40 9.10 -26.24
CA GLU A 34 7.61 9.41 -27.01
C GLU A 34 8.09 8.19 -27.81
N ARG A 35 8.12 7.01 -27.19
CA ARG A 35 8.55 5.78 -27.88
C ARG A 35 7.65 5.42 -29.07
N LEU A 36 6.34 5.66 -28.96
CA LEU A 36 5.37 5.45 -30.05
C LEU A 36 5.58 6.41 -31.22
N ALA A 37 6.06 7.62 -30.95
CA ALA A 37 6.32 8.65 -31.95
C ALA A 37 7.75 8.61 -32.53
N THR A 38 8.57 7.61 -32.17
CA THR A 38 10.00 7.57 -32.47
C THR A 38 10.40 6.34 -33.28
N THR A 39 11.10 6.57 -34.38
CA THR A 39 11.83 5.54 -35.13
C THR A 39 13.21 5.34 -34.50
N ILE A 40 13.54 4.10 -34.11
CA ILE A 40 14.86 3.76 -33.55
C ILE A 40 15.59 2.87 -34.56
N PRO A 41 16.73 3.33 -35.12
CA PRO A 41 17.58 2.53 -35.98
C PRO A 41 18.13 1.30 -35.24
N ALA A 42 18.36 0.20 -35.95
CA ALA A 42 19.06 -0.95 -35.39
C ALA A 42 20.51 -0.58 -34.99
N HIS A 43 21.06 -1.26 -33.99
CA HIS A 43 22.46 -1.09 -33.63
C HIS A 43 23.37 -1.41 -34.82
N GLY A 44 24.35 -0.54 -35.08
CA GLY A 44 25.27 -0.58 -36.20
C GLY A 44 24.67 -0.08 -37.52
N GLN A 45 23.40 0.31 -37.57
CA GLN A 45 22.74 0.68 -38.83
C GLN A 45 23.18 2.07 -39.34
N ILE A 46 23.34 3.04 -38.43
CA ILE A 46 23.78 4.39 -38.77
C ILE A 46 24.78 4.88 -37.72
N SER A 47 25.87 5.50 -38.17
CA SER A 47 26.82 6.19 -37.32
C SER A 47 26.38 7.63 -37.06
N VAL A 48 26.98 8.27 -36.06
CA VAL A 48 26.77 9.70 -35.79
C VAL A 48 27.18 10.55 -36.99
N ALA A 49 28.27 10.19 -37.69
CA ALA A 49 28.69 10.89 -38.91
C ALA A 49 27.62 10.88 -40.01
N VAL A 50 27.00 9.72 -40.27
CA VAL A 50 25.95 9.58 -41.30
C VAL A 50 24.69 10.32 -40.90
N LEU A 51 24.29 10.25 -39.62
CA LEU A 51 23.15 11.01 -39.11
C LEU A 51 23.39 12.51 -39.28
N ALA A 52 24.56 13.00 -38.85
CA ALA A 52 24.91 14.40 -38.87
C ALA A 52 25.01 14.97 -40.31
N ASP A 53 25.53 14.18 -41.25
CA ASP A 53 25.55 14.53 -42.68
C ASP A 53 24.14 14.70 -43.25
N ARG A 54 23.25 13.73 -43.02
CA ARG A 54 21.84 13.80 -43.45
C ARG A 54 21.10 14.99 -42.83
N VAL A 55 21.38 15.29 -41.57
CA VAL A 55 20.83 16.48 -40.89
C VAL A 55 21.32 17.74 -41.57
N THR A 56 22.62 17.86 -41.85
CA THR A 56 23.21 19.07 -42.44
C THR A 56 22.64 19.35 -43.84
N GLN A 57 22.27 18.31 -44.61
CA GLN A 57 21.60 18.47 -45.90
C GLN A 57 20.22 19.15 -45.82
N HIS A 58 19.50 18.95 -44.71
CA HIS A 58 18.17 19.54 -44.48
C HIS A 58 18.21 20.80 -43.60
N TYR A 59 19.23 20.91 -42.74
CA TYR A 59 19.45 22.01 -41.78
C TYR A 59 20.88 22.55 -41.91
N PRO A 60 21.16 23.45 -42.87
CA PRO A 60 22.52 23.93 -43.17
C PRO A 60 23.23 24.63 -42.01
N ASN A 61 22.47 25.25 -41.10
CA ASN A 61 22.96 25.94 -39.90
C ASN A 61 22.56 25.17 -38.64
N VAL A 62 22.79 23.86 -38.63
CA VAL A 62 22.61 23.04 -37.43
C VAL A 62 23.64 23.44 -36.37
N GLU A 63 23.16 23.61 -35.13
CA GLU A 63 23.99 23.96 -33.98
C GLU A 63 24.18 22.74 -33.07
N GLN A 64 23.14 21.90 -32.96
CA GLN A 64 23.15 20.77 -32.04
C GLN A 64 22.20 19.66 -32.51
N ILE A 65 22.65 18.42 -32.37
CA ILE A 65 21.81 17.22 -32.46
C ILE A 65 21.74 16.60 -31.07
N GLN A 66 20.53 16.35 -30.57
CA GLN A 66 20.29 15.74 -29.28
C GLN A 66 19.45 14.47 -29.44
N ARG A 67 19.86 13.39 -28.76
CA ARG A 67 19.10 12.15 -28.68
C ARG A 67 18.48 12.00 -27.29
N THR A 68 17.16 11.95 -27.23
CA THR A 68 16.44 11.70 -25.96
C THR A 68 16.66 10.25 -25.49
N PRO A 69 16.49 9.94 -24.20
CA PRO A 69 16.61 8.57 -23.71
C PRO A 69 15.64 7.58 -24.35
N SER A 70 14.47 8.05 -24.81
CA SER A 70 13.50 7.24 -25.57
C SER A 70 13.88 7.04 -27.04
N GLY A 71 14.95 7.70 -27.51
CA GLY A 71 15.54 7.54 -28.85
C GLY A 71 15.14 8.60 -29.86
N SER A 72 14.34 9.60 -29.49
CA SER A 72 13.94 10.68 -30.40
C SER A 72 15.14 11.57 -30.70
N ILE A 73 15.32 11.95 -31.96
CA ILE A 73 16.38 12.87 -32.38
C ILE A 73 15.79 14.26 -32.58
N ILE A 74 16.38 15.23 -31.89
CA ILE A 74 16.03 16.64 -31.94
C ILE A 74 17.21 17.39 -32.54
N VAL A 75 16.93 18.26 -33.50
CA VAL A 75 17.92 19.14 -34.13
C VAL A 75 17.61 20.57 -33.73
N TYR A 76 18.60 21.29 -33.22
CA TYR A 76 18.55 22.72 -32.98
C TYR A 76 19.34 23.42 -34.08
N TYR A 77 18.74 24.46 -34.67
CA TYR A 77 19.30 25.15 -35.83
C TYR A 77 18.94 26.64 -35.81
N SER A 78 19.69 27.43 -36.56
CA SER A 78 19.40 28.85 -36.78
C SER A 78 19.01 29.13 -38.23
N GLN A 79 17.92 29.88 -38.42
CA GLN A 79 17.45 30.33 -39.73
C GLN A 79 17.27 31.84 -39.70
N GLY A 80 18.26 32.58 -40.21
CA GLY A 80 18.34 34.03 -40.04
C GLY A 80 18.47 34.39 -38.56
N ASP A 81 17.65 35.33 -38.07
CA ASP A 81 17.64 35.76 -36.66
C ASP A 81 16.83 34.84 -35.73
N ARG A 82 16.32 33.70 -36.21
CA ARG A 82 15.47 32.80 -35.42
C ARG A 82 16.15 31.46 -35.17
N THR A 83 16.17 31.04 -33.91
CA THR A 83 16.54 29.67 -33.51
C THR A 83 15.31 28.77 -33.51
N GLY A 84 15.42 27.58 -34.09
CA GLY A 84 14.38 26.56 -34.16
C GLY A 84 14.85 25.23 -33.57
N ALA A 85 13.89 24.35 -33.27
CA ALA A 85 14.15 22.98 -32.87
C ALA A 85 13.12 22.06 -33.51
N ASP A 86 13.55 21.02 -34.21
CA ASP A 86 12.67 20.06 -34.89
C ASP A 86 13.02 18.63 -34.48
N ARG A 87 11.99 17.78 -34.37
CA ARG A 87 12.19 16.33 -34.32
C ARG A 87 12.38 15.81 -35.72
N ILE A 88 13.34 14.92 -35.90
CA ILE A 88 13.70 14.38 -37.20
C ILE A 88 13.62 12.86 -37.25
N ASP A 89 13.49 12.32 -38.46
CA ASP A 89 13.70 10.90 -38.71
C ASP A 89 15.21 10.60 -38.80
N PRO A 90 15.77 9.73 -37.93
CA PRO A 90 17.20 9.43 -37.94
C PRO A 90 17.68 8.76 -39.24
N LEU A 91 16.79 8.10 -39.99
CA LEU A 91 17.18 7.41 -41.22
C LEU A 91 17.29 8.37 -42.41
N SER A 92 16.42 9.37 -42.52
CA SER A 92 16.42 10.32 -43.63
C SER A 92 17.06 11.68 -43.30
N GLY A 93 17.08 12.08 -42.03
CA GLY A 93 17.46 13.44 -41.60
C GLY A 93 16.34 14.47 -41.77
N GLN A 94 15.16 14.08 -42.26
CA GLN A 94 14.05 14.98 -42.51
C GLN A 94 13.30 15.36 -41.23
N GLY A 95 12.81 16.60 -41.16
CA GLY A 95 11.91 17.07 -40.11
C GLY A 95 10.58 16.32 -40.12
N ILE A 96 10.23 15.75 -38.96
CA ILE A 96 8.91 15.16 -38.70
C ILE A 96 7.95 16.24 -38.21
N ALA A 97 8.35 16.99 -37.19
CA ALA A 97 7.54 18.05 -36.59
C ALA A 97 8.38 18.98 -35.70
N PRO A 98 7.94 20.23 -35.48
CA PRO A 98 8.57 21.12 -34.52
C PRO A 98 8.66 20.54 -33.11
N TYR A 99 9.83 20.65 -32.50
CA TYR A 99 10.07 20.25 -31.12
C TYR A 99 9.74 21.40 -30.16
N ALA A 100 8.64 21.26 -29.44
CA ALA A 100 8.29 22.13 -28.32
C ALA A 100 8.01 21.27 -27.07
N PRO A 101 8.75 21.47 -25.96
CA PRO A 101 8.46 20.74 -24.72
C PRO A 101 7.08 21.15 -24.19
N SER A 102 6.19 20.17 -23.98
CA SER A 102 4.83 20.40 -23.50
C SER A 102 4.82 21.22 -22.21
N ALA A 103 4.11 22.35 -22.21
CA ALA A 103 3.94 23.19 -21.03
C ALA A 103 3.27 22.41 -19.88
N PHE A 104 2.33 21.53 -20.20
CA PHE A 104 1.66 20.67 -19.24
C PHE A 104 2.62 19.63 -18.62
N SER A 105 3.42 18.92 -19.44
CA SER A 105 4.41 17.95 -18.91
C SER A 105 5.46 18.67 -18.05
N ARG A 106 5.92 19.86 -18.47
CA ARG A 106 6.84 20.68 -17.68
C ARG A 106 6.24 21.11 -16.33
N TRP A 107 4.98 21.54 -16.34
CA TRP A 107 4.25 21.89 -15.12
C TRP A 107 4.08 20.67 -14.21
N MET A 108 3.70 19.51 -14.77
CA MET A 108 3.54 18.26 -14.03
C MET A 108 4.87 17.77 -13.43
N LYS A 109 5.97 17.88 -14.17
CA LYS A 109 7.33 17.57 -13.69
C LYS A 109 7.72 18.49 -12.54
N ASN A 110 7.39 19.78 -12.60
CA ASN A 110 7.62 20.72 -11.51
C ASN A 110 6.75 20.44 -10.27
N LEU A 111 5.49 20.03 -10.47
CA LEU A 111 4.61 19.59 -9.38
C LEU A 111 5.17 18.34 -8.71
N HIS A 112 5.55 17.32 -9.48
CA HIS A 112 6.07 16.05 -8.95
C HIS A 112 7.42 16.22 -8.24
N ARG A 113 8.36 16.94 -8.85
CA ARG A 113 9.74 17.05 -8.31
C ARG A 113 9.88 18.08 -7.19
N SER A 114 9.02 19.09 -7.18
CA SER A 114 9.23 20.29 -6.35
C SER A 114 7.96 20.91 -5.82
N LEU A 115 6.78 20.30 -6.01
CA LEU A 115 5.49 20.84 -5.57
C LEU A 115 5.27 22.30 -5.98
N LEU A 116 5.84 22.71 -7.11
CA LEU A 116 5.85 24.10 -7.61
C LEU A 116 6.49 25.13 -6.64
N ALA A 117 7.24 24.68 -5.63
CA ALA A 117 7.84 25.49 -4.57
C ALA A 117 9.39 25.50 -4.60
N GLY A 118 10.00 25.09 -5.72
CA GLY A 118 11.45 25.10 -5.88
C GLY A 118 12.16 24.20 -4.88
N THR A 119 13.16 24.72 -4.17
CA THR A 119 14.02 23.94 -3.27
C THR A 119 13.29 23.38 -2.06
N SER A 120 12.39 24.14 -1.44
CA SER A 120 11.62 23.66 -0.28
C SER A 120 10.70 22.50 -0.68
N GLY A 121 10.04 22.60 -1.83
CA GLY A 121 9.20 21.52 -2.32
C GLY A 121 9.98 20.29 -2.79
N ARG A 122 11.23 20.44 -3.26
CA ARG A 122 12.13 19.28 -3.48
C ARG A 122 12.42 18.54 -2.18
N ALA A 123 12.66 19.27 -1.08
CA ALA A 123 12.87 18.66 0.23
C ALA A 123 11.62 17.92 0.70
N VAL A 124 10.43 18.53 0.55
CA VAL A 124 9.14 17.89 0.88
C VAL A 124 8.90 16.64 0.03
N ALA A 125 9.22 16.67 -1.26
CA ALA A 125 9.12 15.49 -2.12
C ALA A 125 10.04 14.36 -1.64
N GLY A 126 11.28 14.66 -1.26
CA GLY A 126 12.22 13.72 -0.66
C GLY A 126 11.72 13.10 0.65
N VAL A 127 11.21 13.92 1.57
CA VAL A 127 10.60 13.44 2.83
C VAL A 127 9.36 12.58 2.55
N THR A 128 8.57 12.92 1.53
CA THR A 128 7.40 12.14 1.12
C THR A 128 7.81 10.78 0.53
N ALA A 129 8.92 10.71 -0.23
CA ALA A 129 9.49 9.45 -0.70
C ALA A 129 9.98 8.57 0.46
N LEU A 130 10.62 9.16 1.47
CA LEU A 130 11.00 8.44 2.69
C LEU A 130 9.76 7.93 3.46
N ALA A 131 8.71 8.74 3.57
CA ALA A 131 7.45 8.32 4.18
C ALA A 131 6.83 7.15 3.41
N MET A 132 6.82 7.19 2.08
CA MET A 132 6.36 6.07 1.24
C MET A 132 7.17 4.79 1.52
N LEU A 133 8.50 4.88 1.61
CA LEU A 133 9.36 3.74 1.92
C LEU A 133 8.99 3.10 3.27
N VAL A 134 8.83 3.91 4.32
CA VAL A 134 8.40 3.44 5.65
C VAL A 134 7.02 2.80 5.59
N LEU A 135 6.09 3.36 4.82
CA LEU A 135 4.74 2.81 4.63
C LEU A 135 4.75 1.47 3.91
N CYS A 136 5.57 1.32 2.86
CA CYS A 136 5.75 0.06 2.15
C CYS A 136 6.31 -1.02 3.08
N LEU A 137 7.41 -0.74 3.78
CA LEU A 137 8.05 -1.70 4.70
C LEU A 137 7.12 -2.11 5.85
N SER A 138 6.48 -1.13 6.50
CA SER A 138 5.53 -1.38 7.58
C SER A 138 4.26 -2.10 7.10
N GLY A 139 3.78 -1.79 5.89
CA GLY A 139 2.61 -2.41 5.27
C GLY A 139 2.83 -3.90 4.99
N VAL A 140 4.01 -4.25 4.45
CA VAL A 140 4.41 -5.65 4.23
C VAL A 140 4.50 -6.41 5.55
N ALA A 141 5.13 -5.82 6.58
CA ALA A 141 5.23 -6.45 7.90
C ALA A 141 3.83 -6.68 8.54
N LEU A 142 2.91 -5.72 8.38
CA LEU A 142 1.52 -5.86 8.82
C LEU A 142 0.77 -6.94 8.04
N LEU A 143 0.99 -7.04 6.73
CA LEU A 143 0.38 -8.07 5.89
C LEU A 143 0.86 -9.47 6.28
N ALA A 144 2.17 -9.64 6.51
CA ALA A 144 2.75 -10.89 6.99
C ALA A 144 2.14 -11.30 8.34
N LYS A 145 2.03 -10.37 9.29
CA LYS A 145 1.42 -10.63 10.60
C LYS A 145 -0.06 -11.00 10.49
N ARG A 146 -0.81 -10.31 9.61
CA ARG A 146 -2.24 -10.58 9.39
C ARG A 146 -2.49 -11.99 8.83
N GLN A 147 -1.61 -12.47 7.95
CA GLN A 147 -1.75 -13.78 7.30
C GLN A 147 -1.17 -14.94 8.11
N GLY A 148 -0.61 -14.67 9.30
CA GLY A 148 0.01 -15.71 10.14
C GLY A 148 1.42 -16.12 9.69
N GLY A 149 2.13 -15.27 8.95
CA GLY A 149 3.52 -15.49 8.56
C GLY A 149 3.84 -15.17 7.10
N TRP A 150 5.13 -15.07 6.79
CA TRP A 150 5.65 -14.73 5.45
C TRP A 150 5.23 -15.71 4.36
N ARG A 151 5.15 -17.01 4.70
CA ARG A 151 4.73 -18.08 3.78
C ARG A 151 3.26 -18.00 3.36
N HIS A 152 2.46 -17.17 4.03
CA HIS A 152 1.01 -17.08 3.83
C HIS A 152 0.56 -15.74 3.21
N ILE A 153 1.50 -14.87 2.82
CA ILE A 153 1.21 -13.54 2.27
C ILE A 153 0.30 -13.61 1.03
N ALA A 154 0.48 -14.63 0.18
CA ALA A 154 -0.31 -14.79 -1.04
C ALA A 154 -1.75 -15.30 -0.81
N ARG A 155 -2.10 -15.77 0.39
CA ARG A 155 -3.46 -16.30 0.67
C ARG A 155 -4.55 -15.23 0.45
N PRO A 156 -5.80 -15.65 0.15
CA PRO A 156 -6.93 -14.74 0.03
C PRO A 156 -7.11 -13.86 1.27
N LEU A 157 -7.41 -12.57 1.05
CA LEU A 157 -7.61 -11.60 2.12
C LEU A 157 -9.09 -11.56 2.55
N HIS A 158 -9.31 -11.81 3.83
CA HIS A 158 -10.64 -11.73 4.45
C HIS A 158 -10.75 -10.46 5.28
N GLY A 159 -11.92 -9.82 5.27
CA GLY A 159 -12.20 -8.60 6.04
C GLY A 159 -13.22 -7.71 5.35
N ASN A 160 -13.47 -6.54 5.93
CA ASN A 160 -14.37 -5.58 5.30
C ASN A 160 -13.77 -5.02 3.99
N PHE A 161 -14.62 -4.40 3.16
CA PHE A 161 -14.23 -3.90 1.84
C PHE A 161 -12.96 -3.05 1.87
N SER A 162 -12.89 -2.06 2.78
CA SER A 162 -11.74 -1.15 2.91
C SER A 162 -10.46 -1.89 3.29
N GLN A 163 -10.52 -2.78 4.28
CA GLN A 163 -9.37 -3.57 4.74
C GLN A 163 -8.86 -4.55 3.67
N ARG A 164 -9.76 -5.08 2.84
CA ARG A 164 -9.42 -5.99 1.75
C ARG A 164 -8.75 -5.23 0.62
N TRP A 165 -9.36 -4.15 0.15
CA TRP A 165 -8.80 -3.34 -0.94
C TRP A 165 -7.47 -2.68 -0.58
N HIS A 166 -7.35 -2.12 0.63
CA HIS A 166 -6.09 -1.53 1.08
C HIS A 166 -4.94 -2.55 1.07
N ALA A 167 -5.18 -3.76 1.57
CA ALA A 167 -4.17 -4.81 1.62
C ALA A 167 -3.92 -5.48 0.26
N GLN A 168 -4.93 -5.60 -0.60
CA GLN A 168 -4.79 -6.20 -1.93
C GLN A 168 -4.02 -5.27 -2.87
N LEU A 169 -4.38 -3.99 -2.92
CA LEU A 169 -3.65 -2.99 -3.71
C LEU A 169 -2.21 -2.86 -3.23
N GLY A 170 -2.01 -2.76 -1.91
CA GLY A 170 -0.68 -2.71 -1.33
C GLY A 170 0.18 -3.93 -1.71
N ARG A 171 -0.40 -5.13 -1.75
CA ARG A 171 0.30 -6.36 -2.15
C ARG A 171 0.73 -6.34 -3.61
N ILE A 172 -0.13 -5.86 -4.51
CA ILE A 172 0.15 -5.83 -5.96
C ILE A 172 1.16 -4.73 -6.27
N ALA A 173 0.97 -3.54 -5.70
CA ALA A 173 1.77 -2.36 -6.02
C ALA A 173 3.12 -2.29 -5.27
N ILE A 174 3.38 -3.19 -4.31
CA ILE A 174 4.51 -3.06 -3.38
C ILE A 174 5.86 -2.89 -4.07
N PHE A 175 6.14 -3.68 -5.11
CA PHE A 175 7.43 -3.64 -5.79
C PHE A 175 7.63 -2.34 -6.57
N GLY A 176 6.59 -1.87 -7.28
CA GLY A 176 6.64 -0.60 -7.98
C GLY A 176 6.79 0.57 -7.01
N LEU A 177 6.01 0.59 -5.92
CA LEU A 177 6.08 1.66 -4.93
C LEU A 177 7.41 1.68 -4.16
N LEU A 178 7.99 0.51 -3.83
CA LEU A 178 9.32 0.42 -3.25
C LEU A 178 10.40 0.94 -4.20
N LEU A 179 10.35 0.53 -5.48
CA LEU A 179 11.29 1.00 -6.48
C LEU A 179 11.20 2.52 -6.65
N SER A 180 10.00 3.07 -6.82
CA SER A 180 9.79 4.52 -6.94
C SER A 180 10.23 5.28 -5.69
N ALA A 181 9.95 4.76 -4.49
CA ALA A 181 10.34 5.41 -3.23
C ALA A 181 11.86 5.42 -3.04
N LEU A 182 12.54 4.29 -3.30
CA LEU A 182 13.99 4.18 -3.17
C LEU A 182 14.72 5.07 -4.19
N THR A 183 14.31 5.00 -5.46
CA THR A 183 14.92 5.79 -6.53
C THR A 183 14.63 7.29 -6.37
N GLY A 184 13.41 7.68 -5.97
CA GLY A 184 13.06 9.07 -5.69
C GLY A 184 13.80 9.64 -4.49
N MET A 185 13.97 8.84 -3.43
CA MET A 185 14.78 9.21 -2.26
C MET A 185 16.26 9.39 -2.64
N TYR A 186 16.81 8.49 -3.47
CA TYR A 186 18.18 8.61 -3.97
C TYR A 186 18.37 9.88 -4.80
N MET A 187 17.50 10.14 -5.78
CA MET A 187 17.59 11.36 -6.60
C MET A 187 17.44 12.62 -5.76
N SER A 188 16.58 12.60 -4.73
CA SER A 188 16.49 13.71 -3.78
C SER A 188 17.79 13.91 -3.01
N ALA A 189 18.44 12.85 -2.54
CA ALA A 189 19.72 12.94 -1.85
C ALA A 189 20.83 13.51 -2.75
N ALA A 190 20.88 13.08 -4.01
CA ALA A 190 21.80 13.61 -5.01
C ALA A 190 21.56 15.10 -5.28
N THR A 191 20.28 15.51 -5.41
CA THR A 191 19.90 16.91 -5.65
C THR A 191 20.36 17.85 -4.53
N PHE A 192 20.43 17.37 -3.29
CA PHE A 192 20.93 18.13 -2.14
C PHE A 192 22.43 17.95 -1.89
N GLY A 193 23.16 17.25 -2.77
CA GLY A 193 24.59 17.00 -2.64
C GLY A 193 24.96 16.09 -1.47
N LEU A 194 24.00 15.32 -0.93
CA LEU A 194 24.26 14.35 0.14
C LEU A 194 24.99 13.11 -0.39
N ILE A 195 24.84 12.83 -1.69
CA ILE A 195 25.55 11.79 -2.42
C ILE A 195 26.02 12.36 -3.77
N PRO A 196 27.16 11.89 -4.32
CA PRO A 196 27.64 12.33 -5.62
C PRO A 196 26.75 11.77 -6.75
N ASP A 197 26.56 12.55 -7.81
CA ASP A 197 25.80 12.18 -9.01
C ASP A 197 26.70 11.85 -10.23
N GLY A 198 28.01 12.07 -10.11
CA GLY A 198 29.00 11.78 -11.17
C GLY A 198 28.93 12.74 -12.36
N MET A 199 28.13 13.81 -12.30
CA MET A 199 27.90 14.73 -13.42
C MET A 199 28.96 15.82 -13.56
N LYS A 200 29.94 15.89 -12.65
CA LYS A 200 30.98 16.95 -12.61
C LYS A 200 32.23 16.64 -13.42
N SER A 201 32.34 15.44 -13.99
CA SER A 201 33.53 14.99 -14.71
C SER A 201 33.33 15.24 -16.22
N GLU A 202 33.69 16.43 -16.69
CA GLU A 202 33.80 16.75 -18.12
C GLU A 202 35.26 16.65 -18.57
N PRO A 203 35.53 16.28 -19.84
CA PRO A 203 36.88 16.28 -20.38
C PRO A 203 37.42 17.71 -20.45
N ASP A 204 38.72 17.87 -20.22
CA ASP A 204 39.39 19.15 -20.45
C ASP A 204 39.29 19.56 -21.94
N PHE A 205 39.06 20.85 -22.17
CA PHE A 205 39.04 21.40 -23.52
C PHE A 205 40.44 21.25 -24.16
N PRO A 206 40.53 20.78 -25.42
CA PRO A 206 41.81 20.49 -26.04
C PRO A 206 42.68 21.75 -26.18
N THR A 207 43.93 21.66 -25.73
CA THR A 207 44.91 22.75 -25.85
C THR A 207 45.54 22.85 -27.24
N GLN A 208 45.38 21.81 -28.07
CA GLN A 208 45.87 21.75 -29.43
C GLN A 208 44.72 21.32 -30.35
N VAL A 209 44.39 22.18 -31.31
CA VAL A 209 43.37 21.95 -32.34
C VAL A 209 44.01 22.17 -33.71
N THR A 210 43.67 21.35 -34.69
CA THR A 210 44.18 21.50 -36.05
C THR A 210 43.49 22.67 -36.73
N VAL A 211 44.22 23.76 -36.97
CA VAL A 211 43.70 24.91 -37.69
C VAL A 211 43.68 24.60 -39.19
N GLY A 212 42.49 24.33 -39.72
CA GLY A 212 42.29 23.99 -41.13
C GLY A 212 40.82 24.11 -41.55
N PRO A 213 40.52 23.95 -42.85
CA PRO A 213 39.14 23.88 -43.31
C PRO A 213 38.44 22.66 -42.67
N ALA A 214 37.20 22.83 -42.23
CA ALA A 214 36.42 21.73 -41.68
C ALA A 214 36.25 20.62 -42.73
N ALA A 215 36.58 19.38 -42.36
CA ALA A 215 36.36 18.23 -43.22
C ALA A 215 34.87 17.89 -43.27
N PRO A 216 34.39 17.24 -44.35
CA PRO A 216 33.00 16.79 -44.42
C PRO A 216 32.65 15.90 -43.22
N ILE A 217 31.54 16.21 -42.54
CA ILE A 217 31.16 15.54 -41.28
C ILE A 217 31.01 14.02 -41.43
N ALA A 218 30.58 13.56 -42.61
CA ALA A 218 30.48 12.15 -42.97
C ALA A 218 31.82 11.39 -42.94
N THR A 219 32.95 12.10 -43.04
CA THR A 219 34.31 11.52 -43.12
C THR A 219 35.05 11.51 -41.78
N LEU A 220 34.49 12.14 -40.73
CA LEU A 220 35.18 12.29 -39.44
C LEU A 220 35.28 10.94 -38.70
N PRO A 221 36.48 10.37 -38.50
CA PRO A 221 36.63 9.01 -37.99
C PRO A 221 35.97 8.76 -36.62
N ALA A 222 36.07 9.71 -35.68
CA ALA A 222 35.46 9.58 -34.36
C ALA A 222 33.93 9.50 -34.42
N LEU A 223 33.30 10.25 -35.33
CA LEU A 223 31.85 10.24 -35.52
C LEU A 223 31.38 9.00 -36.31
N ILE A 224 32.22 8.46 -37.21
CA ILE A 224 31.96 7.20 -37.91
C ILE A 224 31.99 6.03 -36.92
N ALA A 225 32.94 6.03 -35.99
CA ALA A 225 33.11 4.98 -35.00
C ALA A 225 31.98 4.97 -33.94
N THR A 226 31.24 6.08 -33.79
CA THR A 226 30.18 6.21 -32.80
C THR A 226 28.83 5.83 -33.39
N ASP A 227 28.11 4.89 -32.77
CA ASP A 227 26.76 4.51 -33.17
C ASP A 227 25.75 5.61 -32.80
N ALA A 228 24.76 5.87 -33.67
CA ALA A 228 23.74 6.88 -33.36
C ALA A 228 22.88 6.52 -32.13
N ASN A 229 22.79 5.25 -31.73
CA ASN A 229 22.10 4.84 -30.50
C ASN A 229 22.88 5.18 -29.23
N ASP A 230 24.20 5.28 -29.33
CA ASP A 230 25.07 5.70 -28.23
C ASP A 230 25.13 7.22 -28.10
N LEU A 231 24.73 7.97 -29.13
CA LEU A 231 24.66 9.43 -29.07
C LEU A 231 23.74 9.92 -27.95
N ARG A 232 24.16 10.99 -27.26
CA ARG A 232 23.32 11.82 -26.38
C ARG A 232 23.23 13.23 -26.92
N GLU A 233 24.37 13.78 -27.33
CA GLU A 233 24.46 15.14 -27.84
C GLU A 233 25.68 15.28 -28.76
N LEU A 234 25.49 15.99 -29.87
CA LEU A 234 26.54 16.45 -30.75
C LEU A 234 26.35 17.96 -30.93
N VAL A 235 27.31 18.77 -30.48
CA VAL A 235 27.32 20.22 -30.70
C VAL A 235 28.30 20.54 -31.82
N TYR A 236 27.88 21.38 -32.76
CA TYR A 236 28.66 21.79 -33.92
C TYR A 236 29.61 22.95 -33.56
N PRO A 237 30.80 23.02 -34.20
CA PRO A 237 31.68 24.18 -34.09
C PRO A 237 31.00 25.41 -34.70
N ARG A 238 31.34 26.61 -34.21
CA ARG A 238 30.76 27.84 -34.77
C ARG A 238 31.24 28.06 -36.20
N PRO A 239 30.35 28.44 -37.14
CA PRO A 239 30.74 28.74 -38.51
C PRO A 239 31.85 29.80 -38.55
N GLY A 240 32.89 29.53 -39.34
CA GLY A 240 34.01 30.46 -39.52
C GLY A 240 35.00 30.53 -38.35
N SER A 241 34.93 29.61 -37.38
CA SER A 241 35.89 29.50 -36.27
C SER A 241 36.75 28.23 -36.41
N PRO A 242 37.94 28.31 -37.04
CA PRO A 242 38.81 27.14 -37.28
C PRO A 242 39.35 26.46 -36.01
N GLU A 243 39.30 27.15 -34.87
CA GLU A 243 39.77 26.65 -33.56
C GLU A 243 38.69 25.90 -32.78
N ASP A 244 37.43 25.97 -33.22
CA ASP A 244 36.33 25.26 -32.56
C ASP A 244 36.35 23.76 -32.90
N VAL A 245 35.71 22.98 -32.03
CA VAL A 245 35.65 21.52 -32.11
C VAL A 245 34.21 21.04 -31.99
N TYR A 246 33.93 19.83 -32.47
CA TYR A 246 32.69 19.16 -32.16
C TYR A 246 32.70 18.67 -30.71
N SER A 247 31.63 18.92 -29.96
CA SER A 247 31.43 18.29 -28.65
C SER A 247 30.56 17.05 -28.81
N LEU A 248 31.09 15.87 -28.50
CA LEU A 248 30.41 14.59 -28.60
C LEU A 248 30.15 14.03 -27.20
N ARG A 249 28.88 13.91 -26.81
CA ARG A 249 28.45 13.17 -25.61
C ARG A 249 27.78 11.87 -26.01
N THR A 250 28.27 10.76 -25.48
CA THR A 250 27.74 9.42 -25.71
C THR A 250 27.16 8.81 -24.43
N ALA A 251 26.69 7.57 -24.50
CA ALA A 251 26.25 6.81 -23.34
C ALA A 251 27.40 6.34 -22.44
N GLN A 252 28.65 6.43 -22.93
CA GLN A 252 29.84 5.89 -22.26
C GLN A 252 30.84 6.98 -21.84
N GLY A 253 30.76 8.17 -22.42
CA GLY A 253 31.72 9.24 -22.18
C GLY A 253 31.42 10.51 -22.94
N ASP A 254 32.13 11.56 -22.58
CA ASP A 254 32.06 12.87 -23.21
C ASP A 254 33.45 13.18 -23.82
N GLY A 255 33.49 13.81 -24.98
CA GLY A 255 34.75 14.12 -25.67
C GLY A 255 34.64 15.19 -26.74
N TYR A 256 35.79 15.64 -27.23
CA TYR A 256 35.89 16.65 -28.29
C TYR A 256 36.51 16.07 -29.56
N VAL A 257 35.92 16.36 -30.71
CA VAL A 257 36.37 15.88 -32.01
C VAL A 257 36.84 17.06 -32.86
N ASP A 258 38.06 16.94 -33.39
CA ASP A 258 38.67 17.94 -34.27
C ASP A 258 37.84 18.10 -35.56
N GLN A 259 37.53 19.33 -35.94
CA GLN A 259 36.69 19.59 -37.12
C GLN A 259 37.40 19.38 -38.47
N ALA A 260 38.74 19.42 -38.51
CA ALA A 260 39.53 19.27 -39.73
C ALA A 260 39.98 17.81 -39.94
N THR A 261 40.38 17.12 -38.87
CA THR A 261 40.90 15.74 -38.96
C THR A 261 39.88 14.68 -38.56
N GLY A 262 38.87 15.05 -37.76
CA GLY A 262 37.90 14.13 -37.19
C GLY A 262 38.45 13.21 -36.10
N THR A 263 39.65 13.49 -35.59
CA THR A 263 40.25 12.74 -34.47
C THR A 263 39.61 13.14 -33.14
N LEU A 264 39.43 12.17 -32.25
CA LEU A 264 39.00 12.42 -30.88
C LEU A 264 40.18 13.01 -30.07
N LEU A 265 40.09 14.30 -29.73
CA LEU A 265 41.17 15.08 -29.10
C LEU A 265 41.24 14.85 -27.59
N SER A 266 40.09 14.80 -26.93
CA SER A 266 40.00 14.40 -25.52
C SER A 266 38.71 13.61 -25.29
N TYR A 267 38.77 12.68 -24.34
CA TYR A 267 37.64 11.82 -24.00
C TYR A 267 37.71 11.44 -22.52
N GLN A 268 36.61 11.67 -21.83
CA GLN A 268 36.42 11.30 -20.45
C GLN A 268 35.28 10.28 -20.37
N ALA A 269 35.63 9.03 -20.06
CA ALA A 269 34.63 7.99 -19.82
C ALA A 269 33.81 8.32 -18.57
N HIS A 270 32.51 8.03 -18.61
CA HIS A 270 31.63 8.16 -17.44
C HIS A 270 32.07 7.17 -16.37
N ASP A 271 32.13 7.65 -15.14
CA ASP A 271 32.49 6.79 -14.01
C ASP A 271 31.32 5.89 -13.57
N GLY A 272 31.62 4.98 -12.63
CA GLY A 272 30.61 4.10 -12.06
C GLY A 272 29.50 4.87 -11.31
N VAL A 273 29.79 6.06 -10.78
CA VAL A 273 28.83 6.87 -10.03
C VAL A 273 27.77 7.44 -10.97
N ARG A 274 28.19 8.04 -12.10
CA ARG A 274 27.29 8.54 -13.14
C ARG A 274 26.45 7.41 -13.73
N SER A 275 27.05 6.25 -13.98
CA SER A 275 26.34 5.06 -14.48
C SER A 275 25.22 4.61 -13.53
N VAL A 276 25.49 4.59 -12.22
CA VAL A 276 24.49 4.26 -11.19
C VAL A 276 23.40 5.33 -11.12
N TYR A 277 23.76 6.62 -11.14
CA TYR A 277 22.80 7.71 -11.13
C TYR A 277 21.87 7.67 -12.35
N GLU A 278 22.41 7.46 -13.54
CA GLU A 278 21.62 7.31 -14.77
C GLU A 278 20.68 6.11 -14.70
N LEU A 279 21.15 4.96 -14.21
CA LEU A 279 20.29 3.79 -14.02
C LEU A 279 19.13 4.10 -13.08
N ILE A 280 19.39 4.75 -11.95
CA ILE A 280 18.36 5.15 -10.98
C ILE A 280 17.39 6.14 -11.59
N TYR A 281 17.88 7.12 -12.34
CA TYR A 281 17.05 8.09 -13.05
C TYR A 281 16.12 7.40 -14.05
N ARG A 282 16.63 6.44 -14.85
CA ARG A 282 15.82 5.65 -15.79
C ARG A 282 14.81 4.75 -15.07
N LEU A 283 15.20 4.11 -13.96
CA LEU A 283 14.32 3.28 -13.14
C LEU A 283 13.18 4.09 -12.49
N HIS A 284 13.41 5.37 -12.16
CA HIS A 284 12.38 6.23 -11.58
C HIS A 284 11.44 6.84 -12.63
N THR A 285 12.02 7.40 -13.70
CA THR A 285 11.28 8.17 -14.71
C THR A 285 10.66 7.28 -15.78
N GLY A 286 11.17 6.06 -15.97
CA GLY A 286 10.81 5.20 -17.10
C GLY A 286 11.41 5.66 -18.43
N GLU A 287 12.28 6.68 -18.44
CA GLU A 287 12.96 7.15 -19.64
C GLU A 287 13.85 6.04 -20.23
N GLY A 288 13.65 5.71 -21.51
CA GLY A 288 14.26 4.55 -22.17
C GLY A 288 13.69 3.18 -21.75
N LEU A 289 12.82 3.13 -20.73
CA LEU A 289 12.16 1.92 -20.20
C LEU A 289 10.64 2.14 -20.13
N TRP A 290 10.02 2.49 -21.25
CA TRP A 290 8.61 2.91 -21.31
C TRP A 290 7.63 1.91 -20.65
N TRP A 291 7.87 0.61 -20.78
CA TRP A 291 7.04 -0.44 -20.19
C TRP A 291 7.10 -0.40 -18.65
N LEU A 292 8.28 -0.10 -18.10
CA LEU A 292 8.47 0.08 -16.67
C LEU A 292 7.79 1.36 -16.20
N GLY A 293 7.88 2.45 -16.98
CA GLY A 293 7.14 3.69 -16.72
C GLY A 293 5.65 3.40 -16.53
N LEU A 294 4.99 2.74 -17.49
CA LEU A 294 3.57 2.40 -17.39
C LEU A 294 3.25 1.51 -16.17
N LEU A 295 4.10 0.51 -15.88
CA LEU A 295 3.96 -0.34 -14.69
C LEU A 295 4.01 0.47 -13.39
N LEU A 296 4.99 1.38 -13.27
CA LEU A 296 5.15 2.26 -12.11
C LEU A 296 3.98 3.23 -11.99
N GLY A 297 3.47 3.75 -13.11
CA GLY A 297 2.26 4.59 -13.13
C GLY A 297 1.03 3.87 -12.60
N LEU A 298 0.80 2.63 -13.04
CA LEU A 298 -0.30 1.79 -12.51
C LEU A 298 -0.13 1.51 -11.01
N CYS A 299 1.09 1.24 -10.54
CA CYS A 299 1.36 1.09 -9.12
C CYS A 299 1.08 2.41 -8.36
N ALA A 300 1.48 3.56 -8.91
CA ALA A 300 1.27 4.87 -8.30
C ALA A 300 -0.23 5.23 -8.21
N LEU A 301 -1.05 4.86 -9.18
CA LEU A 301 -2.51 5.03 -9.14
C LEU A 301 -3.19 4.29 -7.98
N SER A 302 -2.53 3.29 -7.38
CA SER A 302 -3.05 2.64 -6.18
C SER A 302 -2.99 3.53 -4.94
N VAL A 303 -2.06 4.50 -4.90
CA VAL A 303 -1.76 5.32 -3.71
C VAL A 303 -2.95 6.20 -3.28
N PRO A 304 -3.68 6.90 -4.16
CA PRO A 304 -4.89 7.64 -3.77
C PRO A 304 -5.95 6.72 -3.12
N VAL A 305 -6.17 5.53 -3.68
CA VAL A 305 -7.13 4.56 -3.15
C VAL A 305 -6.67 4.01 -1.80
N MET A 306 -5.38 3.70 -1.67
CA MET A 306 -4.78 3.27 -0.40
C MET A 306 -4.84 4.37 0.67
N SER A 307 -4.62 5.62 0.29
CA SER A 307 -4.73 6.78 1.18
C SER A 307 -6.17 6.95 1.68
N ALA A 308 -7.15 6.92 0.78
CA ALA A 308 -8.56 7.02 1.13
C ALA A 308 -9.01 5.85 2.03
N THR A 309 -8.68 4.61 1.66
CA THR A 309 -9.03 3.43 2.48
C THR A 309 -8.32 3.44 3.84
N GLY A 310 -7.10 3.96 3.92
CA GLY A 310 -6.37 4.16 5.19
C GLY A 310 -7.08 5.15 6.12
N VAL A 311 -7.50 6.31 5.59
CA VAL A 311 -8.29 7.33 6.32
C VAL A 311 -9.62 6.75 6.80
N VAL A 312 -10.34 6.04 5.92
CA VAL A 312 -11.61 5.39 6.25
C VAL A 312 -11.44 4.37 7.37
N MET A 313 -10.41 3.52 7.29
CA MET A 313 -10.11 2.54 8.34
C MET A 313 -9.77 3.21 9.68
N TRP A 314 -8.99 4.29 9.65
CA TRP A 314 -8.67 5.07 10.84
C TRP A 314 -9.92 5.70 11.46
N TRP A 315 -10.80 6.29 10.64
CA TRP A 315 -12.05 6.89 11.12
C TRP A 315 -12.95 5.83 11.73
N GLN A 316 -13.19 4.72 11.02
CA GLN A 316 -14.03 3.61 11.51
C GLN A 316 -13.53 3.11 12.86
N ARG A 317 -12.21 2.99 13.03
CA ARG A 317 -11.61 2.58 14.30
C ARG A 317 -11.81 3.61 15.41
N ARG A 318 -11.70 4.91 15.12
CA ARG A 318 -11.97 5.94 16.13
C ARG A 318 -13.43 5.95 16.56
N ARG A 319 -14.35 5.77 15.60
CA ARG A 319 -15.79 5.72 15.86
C ARG A 319 -16.21 4.46 16.62
N SER A 320 -15.51 3.34 16.45
CA SER A 320 -15.84 2.08 17.14
C SER A 320 -15.42 2.04 18.60
N MET A 321 -14.66 3.03 19.10
CA MET A 321 -14.32 3.13 20.51
C MET A 321 -15.53 3.65 21.31
N PRO A 322 -16.09 2.86 22.24
CA PRO A 322 -17.17 3.32 23.09
C PRO A 322 -16.66 4.34 24.11
N LYS A 323 -17.51 5.32 24.45
CA LYS A 323 -17.25 6.26 25.53
C LYS A 323 -17.58 5.60 26.88
N MET A 324 -16.62 5.59 27.80
CA MET A 324 -16.82 5.11 29.18
C MET A 324 -17.33 6.25 30.05
N THR A 325 -18.59 6.17 30.47
CA THR A 325 -19.23 7.09 31.43
C THR A 325 -18.91 6.62 32.84
N ASN A 326 -18.67 7.53 33.80
CA ASN A 326 -18.30 7.20 35.19
C ASN A 326 -16.98 6.41 35.34
N ASN A 327 -16.05 6.60 34.40
CA ASN A 327 -14.74 5.98 34.47
C ASN A 327 -13.88 6.62 35.56
N SER A 328 -13.73 5.94 36.70
CA SER A 328 -12.94 6.42 37.83
C SER A 328 -11.44 6.42 37.49
N GLY A 329 -10.64 7.21 38.21
CA GLY A 329 -9.18 7.17 38.06
C GLY A 329 -8.59 5.84 38.56
N PRO A 330 -7.44 5.39 38.01
CA PRO A 330 -6.87 4.08 38.33
C PRO A 330 -6.57 3.89 39.81
N GLN A 331 -6.20 4.95 40.54
CA GLN A 331 -5.88 4.87 41.97
C GLN A 331 -7.10 4.96 42.90
N SER A 332 -8.25 5.38 42.39
CA SER A 332 -9.49 5.56 43.17
C SER A 332 -10.50 4.42 42.97
N ALA A 333 -10.31 3.64 41.91
CA ALA A 333 -11.18 2.54 41.54
C ALA A 333 -10.96 1.32 42.44
N ASP A 334 -12.04 0.65 42.79
CA ASP A 334 -12.03 -0.62 43.52
C ASP A 334 -12.00 -1.84 42.58
N THR A 335 -12.38 -1.63 41.31
CA THR A 335 -12.39 -2.66 40.27
C THR A 335 -11.76 -2.11 38.99
N ILE A 336 -10.76 -2.81 38.47
CA ILE A 336 -10.04 -2.45 37.24
C ILE A 336 -10.48 -3.37 36.11
N ILE A 337 -10.73 -2.82 34.93
CA ILE A 337 -11.00 -3.57 33.69
C ILE A 337 -9.92 -3.22 32.66
N LEU A 338 -9.10 -4.20 32.29
CA LEU A 338 -8.08 -4.07 31.26
C LEU A 338 -8.51 -4.76 29.97
N VAL A 339 -8.44 -4.02 28.85
CA VAL A 339 -8.95 -4.47 27.56
C VAL A 339 -7.84 -4.69 26.54
N GLY A 340 -7.74 -5.93 26.05
CA GLY A 340 -6.93 -6.33 24.91
C GLY A 340 -7.77 -6.47 23.65
N SER A 341 -7.62 -5.56 22.69
CA SER A 341 -8.40 -5.57 21.44
C SER A 341 -7.58 -5.09 20.25
N GLU A 342 -7.73 -5.79 19.13
CA GLU A 342 -7.03 -5.44 17.88
C GLU A 342 -7.80 -4.38 17.07
N ASN A 343 -9.11 -4.60 16.89
CA ASN A 343 -10.00 -3.78 16.06
C ASN A 343 -11.11 -3.12 16.88
N ASN A 344 -10.89 -3.02 18.18
CA ASN A 344 -11.81 -2.48 19.18
C ASN A 344 -13.10 -3.27 19.44
N SER A 345 -13.25 -4.48 18.87
CA SER A 345 -14.45 -5.29 19.05
C SER A 345 -14.71 -5.73 20.50
N THR A 346 -13.65 -5.83 21.31
CA THR A 346 -13.73 -6.21 22.73
C THR A 346 -14.23 -5.07 23.60
N TRP A 347 -14.10 -3.82 23.15
CA TRP A 347 -14.46 -2.66 23.97
C TRP A 347 -15.95 -2.53 24.24
N GLY A 348 -16.80 -3.00 23.34
CA GLY A 348 -18.26 -3.02 23.57
C GLY A 348 -18.64 -3.95 24.73
N PHE A 349 -18.03 -5.14 24.79
CA PHE A 349 -18.17 -6.07 25.92
C PHE A 349 -17.63 -5.45 27.22
N ALA A 350 -16.45 -4.83 27.17
CA ALA A 350 -15.88 -4.16 28.33
C ALA A 350 -16.73 -2.99 28.82
N LYS A 351 -17.40 -2.25 27.92
CA LYS A 351 -18.35 -1.22 28.29
C LYS A 351 -19.57 -1.81 28.99
N ALA A 352 -20.16 -2.88 28.45
CA ALA A 352 -21.31 -3.51 29.09
C ALA A 352 -20.99 -4.01 30.50
N LEU A 353 -19.80 -4.60 30.69
CA LEU A 353 -19.32 -4.98 32.03
C LEU A 353 -19.08 -3.77 32.93
N HIS A 354 -18.45 -2.72 32.40
CA HIS A 354 -18.21 -1.48 33.14
C HIS A 354 -19.51 -0.86 33.65
N ASP A 355 -20.48 -0.69 32.76
CA ASP A 355 -21.78 -0.09 33.09
C ASP A 355 -22.51 -0.93 34.14
N ALA A 356 -22.50 -2.26 34.02
CA ALA A 356 -23.15 -3.15 34.99
C ALA A 356 -22.47 -3.13 36.37
N LEU A 357 -21.13 -3.07 36.43
CA LEU A 357 -20.40 -2.96 37.69
C LEU A 357 -20.61 -1.59 38.36
N VAL A 358 -20.70 -0.51 37.57
CA VAL A 358 -21.05 0.82 38.08
C VAL A 358 -22.49 0.85 38.62
N GLN A 359 -23.43 0.17 37.96
CA GLN A 359 -24.83 0.08 38.41
C GLN A 359 -24.97 -0.60 39.77
N ILE A 360 -24.14 -1.60 40.09
CA ILE A 360 -24.11 -2.22 41.43
C ILE A 360 -23.25 -1.44 42.45
N GLY A 361 -22.83 -0.21 42.11
CA GLY A 361 -22.18 0.72 43.03
C GLY A 361 -20.66 0.64 43.10
N ARG A 362 -19.99 -0.13 42.23
CA ARG A 362 -18.52 -0.23 42.20
C ARG A 362 -17.89 0.98 41.53
N ARG A 363 -16.70 1.37 41.99
CA ARG A 363 -15.88 2.38 41.31
C ARG A 363 -14.97 1.70 40.29
N VAL A 364 -15.34 1.80 39.02
CA VAL A 364 -14.68 1.05 37.95
C VAL A 364 -13.72 1.93 37.16
N HIS A 365 -12.53 1.41 36.88
CA HIS A 365 -11.58 1.99 35.91
C HIS A 365 -11.39 1.04 34.72
N THR A 366 -11.78 1.45 33.52
CA THR A 366 -11.56 0.70 32.28
C THR A 366 -10.49 1.34 31.41
N ALA A 367 -9.48 0.56 31.02
CA ALA A 367 -8.35 1.02 30.22
C ALA A 367 -7.78 -0.08 29.28
N PRO A 368 -6.97 0.28 28.27
CA PRO A 368 -6.17 -0.69 27.53
C PRO A 368 -5.25 -1.50 28.46
N MET A 369 -5.00 -2.77 28.16
CA MET A 369 -4.00 -3.58 28.90
C MET A 369 -2.59 -2.97 28.90
N ASN A 370 -2.24 -2.24 27.85
CA ASN A 370 -1.00 -1.46 27.77
C ASN A 370 -0.95 -0.27 28.75
N LEU A 371 -2.01 0.02 29.50
CA LEU A 371 -2.02 1.03 30.56
C LEU A 371 -2.09 0.40 31.96
N LEU A 372 -1.73 -0.88 32.10
CA LEU A 372 -1.48 -1.50 33.41
C LEU A 372 -0.57 -0.58 34.24
N ALA A 373 -1.05 -0.20 35.43
CA ALA A 373 -0.33 0.66 36.36
C ALA A 373 0.65 -0.19 37.20
N THR A 374 1.70 0.45 37.72
CA THR A 374 2.68 -0.20 38.60
C THR A 374 2.12 -0.50 40.00
N GLU A 375 1.10 0.24 40.42
CA GLU A 375 0.38 0.05 41.67
C GLU A 375 -1.09 0.41 41.50
N TYR A 376 -1.97 -0.23 42.28
CA TYR A 376 -3.37 0.15 42.42
C TYR A 376 -3.72 0.24 43.91
N ARG A 377 -3.89 1.46 44.44
CA ARG A 377 -4.05 1.67 45.89
C ARG A 377 -5.36 1.15 46.49
N LYS A 378 -6.44 1.20 45.72
CA LYS A 378 -7.79 0.84 46.19
C LYS A 378 -8.40 -0.36 45.46
N ALA A 379 -7.74 -0.83 44.41
CA ALA A 379 -8.27 -1.93 43.62
C ALA A 379 -8.27 -3.21 44.46
N GLN A 380 -9.33 -3.98 44.32
CA GLN A 380 -9.48 -5.32 44.88
C GLN A 380 -9.58 -6.33 43.74
N HIS A 381 -10.27 -5.96 42.66
CA HIS A 381 -10.57 -6.84 41.55
C HIS A 381 -9.95 -6.36 40.24
N LEU A 382 -9.40 -7.29 39.45
CA LEU A 382 -8.90 -7.05 38.10
C LEU A 382 -9.62 -7.95 37.08
N PHE A 383 -10.39 -7.34 36.17
CA PHE A 383 -10.97 -8.01 35.02
C PHE A 383 -10.10 -7.78 33.78
N ILE A 384 -9.68 -8.86 33.12
CA ILE A 384 -8.96 -8.80 31.85
C ILE A 384 -9.85 -9.35 30.75
N LEU A 385 -10.22 -8.50 29.80
CA LEU A 385 -10.98 -8.88 28.62
C LEU A 385 -10.06 -8.77 27.41
N THR A 386 -9.60 -9.90 26.86
CA THR A 386 -8.62 -9.87 25.77
C THR A 386 -8.97 -10.77 24.60
N SER A 387 -8.85 -10.23 23.38
CA SER A 387 -8.86 -11.01 22.14
C SER A 387 -7.50 -11.61 21.84
N THR A 388 -7.46 -12.68 21.06
CA THR A 388 -6.23 -13.20 20.44
C THR A 388 -6.08 -12.67 19.01
N TYR A 389 -4.86 -12.33 18.58
CA TYR A 389 -4.60 -11.86 17.21
C TYR A 389 -3.57 -12.73 16.47
N GLY A 390 -3.82 -12.96 15.17
CA GLY A 390 -2.96 -13.77 14.32
C GLY A 390 -2.79 -15.19 14.88
N ASP A 391 -1.54 -15.65 14.95
CA ASP A 391 -1.19 -16.99 15.42
C ASP A 391 -0.97 -17.05 16.95
N GLY A 392 -1.99 -16.68 17.72
CA GLY A 392 -1.95 -16.74 19.19
C GLY A 392 -1.32 -15.51 19.88
N SER A 393 -1.06 -14.43 19.15
CA SER A 393 -0.32 -13.27 19.66
C SER A 393 -1.20 -12.25 20.38
N ALA A 394 -0.55 -11.35 21.13
CA ALA A 394 -1.18 -10.20 21.77
C ALA A 394 -1.87 -9.27 20.76
N PRO A 395 -3.08 -8.76 21.07
CA PRO A 395 -3.68 -7.67 20.34
C PRO A 395 -2.93 -6.36 20.58
N GLN A 396 -3.13 -5.36 19.72
CA GLN A 396 -2.41 -4.10 19.74
C GLN A 396 -2.48 -3.40 21.11
N SER A 397 -3.64 -3.41 21.78
CA SER A 397 -3.82 -2.74 23.07
C SER A 397 -3.27 -3.52 24.28
N ALA A 398 -2.62 -4.68 24.05
CA ALA A 398 -2.04 -5.54 25.08
C ALA A 398 -0.58 -5.97 24.79
N ASN A 399 0.04 -5.47 23.72
CA ASN A 399 1.37 -5.90 23.29
C ASN A 399 2.53 -5.48 24.22
N GLN A 400 2.27 -4.66 25.24
CA GLN A 400 3.22 -4.27 26.28
C GLN A 400 2.83 -4.85 27.65
N PHE A 401 1.77 -5.66 27.71
CA PHE A 401 1.20 -6.13 28.98
C PHE A 401 2.22 -6.88 29.83
N PHE A 402 2.90 -7.90 29.29
CA PHE A 402 3.87 -8.69 30.06
C PHE A 402 5.03 -7.82 30.58
N ALA A 403 5.62 -6.98 29.73
CA ALA A 403 6.68 -6.06 30.14
C ALA A 403 6.26 -5.02 31.19
N ARG A 404 4.96 -4.72 31.28
CA ARG A 404 4.38 -3.88 32.34
C ARG A 404 4.05 -4.68 33.57
N LEU A 405 3.57 -5.90 33.41
CA LEU A 405 3.32 -6.82 34.50
C LEU A 405 4.60 -6.94 35.32
N ASP A 406 5.76 -7.18 34.70
CA ASP A 406 7.11 -7.17 35.32
C ASP A 406 7.45 -5.96 36.20
N LYS A 407 6.74 -4.84 36.05
CA LYS A 407 6.98 -3.61 36.82
C LYS A 407 5.93 -3.35 37.91
N VAL A 408 4.93 -4.22 38.04
CA VAL A 408 3.92 -4.12 39.10
C VAL A 408 4.55 -4.50 40.42
N ALA A 409 4.30 -3.70 41.47
CA ALA A 409 4.83 -3.95 42.79
C ALA A 409 4.35 -5.31 43.33
N ASP A 410 5.24 -6.07 43.98
CA ASP A 410 4.93 -7.41 44.53
C ASP A 410 3.86 -7.39 45.63
N THR A 411 3.65 -6.21 46.25
CA THR A 411 2.59 -5.96 47.23
C THR A 411 1.20 -5.85 46.60
N CYS A 412 1.12 -5.59 45.29
CA CYS A 412 -0.13 -5.48 44.56
C CYS A 412 -0.63 -6.89 44.16
N ARG A 413 -1.48 -7.48 45.01
CA ARG A 413 -2.14 -8.76 44.74
C ARG A 413 -3.65 -8.54 44.66
N LEU A 414 -4.20 -8.72 43.46
CA LEU A 414 -5.61 -8.51 43.17
C LEU A 414 -6.28 -9.84 42.85
N ASP A 415 -7.57 -9.91 43.17
CA ASP A 415 -8.46 -10.96 42.70
C ASP A 415 -8.73 -10.76 41.21
N PHE A 416 -8.21 -11.65 40.37
CA PHE A 416 -8.28 -11.47 38.92
C PHE A 416 -9.26 -12.42 38.23
N VAL A 417 -9.84 -11.95 37.13
CA VAL A 417 -10.71 -12.70 36.22
C VAL A 417 -10.23 -12.45 34.80
N VAL A 418 -10.02 -13.52 34.02
CA VAL A 418 -9.68 -13.42 32.61
C VAL A 418 -10.83 -13.93 31.75
N LEU A 419 -11.22 -13.13 30.75
CA LEU A 419 -12.17 -13.49 29.71
C LEU A 419 -11.49 -13.38 28.34
N GLY A 420 -11.30 -14.53 27.69
CA GLY A 420 -10.71 -14.63 26.37
C GLY A 420 -11.74 -14.51 25.25
N PHE A 421 -11.43 -13.74 24.20
CA PHE A 421 -12.23 -13.68 22.97
C PHE A 421 -11.43 -14.31 21.82
N GLY A 422 -12.05 -15.26 21.12
CA GLY A 422 -11.37 -15.96 20.02
C GLY A 422 -12.35 -16.53 19.01
N ASP A 423 -11.80 -17.35 18.12
CA ASP A 423 -12.57 -18.11 17.14
C ASP A 423 -11.99 -19.54 17.09
N ARG A 424 -12.83 -20.54 17.39
CA ARG A 424 -12.45 -21.96 17.46
C ARG A 424 -12.00 -22.53 16.12
N GLN A 425 -12.23 -21.82 15.01
CA GLN A 425 -11.68 -22.20 13.70
C GLN A 425 -10.14 -22.06 13.64
N PHE A 426 -9.53 -21.34 14.57
CA PHE A 426 -8.08 -21.19 14.66
C PHE A 426 -7.48 -22.14 15.70
N PRO A 427 -6.37 -22.83 15.39
CA PRO A 427 -5.74 -23.79 16.31
C PRO A 427 -5.42 -23.20 17.69
N LYS A 428 -5.00 -21.93 17.74
CA LYS A 428 -4.62 -21.21 18.96
C LYS A 428 -5.80 -20.45 19.58
N PHE A 429 -6.93 -21.11 19.74
CA PHE A 429 -8.15 -20.51 20.32
C PHE A 429 -7.89 -19.92 21.71
N CYS A 430 -8.16 -18.62 21.86
CA CYS A 430 -7.96 -17.83 23.08
C CYS A 430 -6.55 -17.91 23.70
N GLN A 431 -5.50 -18.22 22.91
CA GLN A 431 -4.16 -18.47 23.45
C GLN A 431 -3.56 -17.30 24.24
N PHE A 432 -3.75 -16.06 23.79
CA PHE A 432 -3.21 -14.91 24.51
C PHE A 432 -3.87 -14.71 25.88
N ALA A 433 -5.16 -15.04 26.02
CA ALA A 433 -5.85 -15.03 27.31
C ALA A 433 -5.31 -16.10 28.26
N LYS A 434 -5.04 -17.31 27.75
CA LYS A 434 -4.38 -18.39 28.51
C LYS A 434 -3.01 -17.95 29.02
N ASN A 435 -2.15 -17.46 28.13
CA ASN A 435 -0.83 -16.94 28.51
C ASN A 435 -0.92 -15.80 29.54
N THR A 436 -1.97 -14.97 29.48
CA THR A 436 -2.20 -13.89 30.45
C THR A 436 -2.56 -14.44 31.82
N GLN A 437 -3.43 -15.44 31.90
CA GLN A 437 -3.75 -16.12 33.15
C GLN A 437 -2.49 -16.76 33.75
N ASP A 438 -1.74 -17.53 32.95
CA ASP A 438 -0.55 -18.25 33.43
C ASP A 438 0.49 -17.28 34.01
N ALA A 439 0.67 -16.11 33.39
CA ALA A 439 1.57 -15.07 33.87
C ALA A 439 1.12 -14.43 35.20
N LEU A 440 -0.19 -14.27 35.42
CA LEU A 440 -0.72 -13.74 36.68
C LEU A 440 -0.63 -14.77 37.82
N LEU A 441 -0.93 -16.04 37.52
CA LEU A 441 -0.75 -17.14 38.47
C LEU A 441 0.71 -17.29 38.89
N ALA A 442 1.65 -17.19 37.94
CA ALA A 442 3.09 -17.22 38.23
C ALA A 442 3.56 -16.08 39.15
N ARG A 443 2.80 -14.97 39.23
CA ARG A 443 3.04 -13.85 40.17
C ARG A 443 2.41 -14.06 41.55
N GLY A 444 1.69 -15.17 41.76
CA GLY A 444 0.98 -15.43 43.00
C GLY A 444 -0.25 -14.54 43.20
N TRP A 445 -0.85 -14.05 42.10
CA TRP A 445 -2.14 -13.38 42.16
C TRP A 445 -3.26 -14.41 42.33
N HIS A 446 -4.34 -14.01 43.01
CA HIS A 446 -5.43 -14.93 43.31
C HIS A 446 -6.45 -14.94 42.16
N GLN A 447 -6.75 -16.13 41.66
CA GLN A 447 -7.73 -16.31 40.60
C GLN A 447 -9.13 -16.31 41.21
N PHE A 448 -9.92 -15.30 40.89
CA PHE A 448 -11.27 -15.13 41.44
C PHE A 448 -12.34 -15.90 40.67
N LEU A 449 -12.10 -16.13 39.37
CA LEU A 449 -12.93 -16.96 38.50
C LEU A 449 -12.04 -17.70 37.51
N GLU A 450 -12.38 -18.97 37.23
CA GLU A 450 -11.72 -19.76 36.18
C GLU A 450 -11.78 -19.04 34.81
N LEU A 451 -10.74 -19.21 33.97
CA LEU A 451 -10.73 -18.64 32.63
C LEU A 451 -11.95 -19.09 31.83
N ASN A 452 -12.71 -18.12 31.33
CA ASN A 452 -13.74 -18.38 30.35
C ASN A 452 -13.35 -17.84 28.98
N THR A 453 -13.88 -18.48 27.94
CA THR A 453 -13.61 -18.13 26.55
C THR A 453 -14.91 -17.89 25.81
N ILE A 454 -14.97 -16.82 25.04
CA ILE A 454 -16.09 -16.48 24.16
C ILE A 454 -15.69 -16.79 22.72
N ASP A 455 -16.44 -17.69 22.09
CA ASP A 455 -16.32 -17.99 20.68
C ASP A 455 -17.08 -16.94 19.85
N ARG A 456 -16.38 -16.34 18.89
CA ARG A 456 -16.94 -15.46 17.85
C ARG A 456 -17.88 -14.38 18.37
N GLN A 457 -17.51 -13.78 19.50
CA GLN A 457 -18.23 -12.69 20.15
C GLN A 457 -19.68 -13.07 20.53
N SER A 458 -19.91 -14.32 20.92
CA SER A 458 -21.23 -14.79 21.37
C SER A 458 -21.77 -13.97 22.54
N ALA A 459 -22.86 -13.22 22.30
CA ALA A 459 -23.58 -12.46 23.32
C ALA A 459 -24.15 -13.38 24.41
N GLN A 460 -24.54 -14.61 24.06
CA GLN A 460 -25.09 -15.58 25.00
C GLN A 460 -24.01 -16.10 25.96
N GLU A 461 -22.82 -16.43 25.45
CA GLU A 461 -21.70 -16.85 26.30
C GLU A 461 -21.27 -15.71 27.23
N PHE A 462 -21.28 -14.47 26.73
CA PHE A 462 -21.01 -13.29 27.54
C PHE A 462 -22.06 -13.07 28.64
N ALA A 463 -23.35 -13.23 28.34
CA ALA A 463 -24.42 -13.11 29.33
C ALA A 463 -24.30 -14.19 30.42
N ARG A 464 -24.02 -15.46 30.05
CA ARG A 464 -23.78 -16.55 31.00
C ARG A 464 -22.57 -16.28 31.89
N TRP A 465 -21.48 -15.78 31.29
CA TRP A 465 -20.29 -15.36 32.04
C TRP A 465 -20.63 -14.22 33.01
N GLY A 466 -21.45 -13.25 32.58
CA GLY A 466 -21.94 -12.17 33.45
C GLY A 466 -22.70 -12.68 34.68
N GLN A 467 -23.52 -13.72 34.53
CA GLN A 467 -24.19 -14.37 35.66
C GLN A 467 -23.18 -15.00 36.64
N ALA A 468 -22.12 -15.64 36.14
CA ALA A 468 -21.06 -16.18 36.99
C ALA A 468 -20.31 -15.07 37.75
N VAL A 469 -20.03 -13.95 37.09
CA VAL A 469 -19.44 -12.76 37.73
C VAL A 469 -20.39 -12.15 38.78
N GLY A 470 -21.69 -12.08 38.51
CA GLY A 470 -22.67 -11.56 39.46
C GLY A 470 -22.70 -12.35 40.77
N ARG A 471 -22.63 -13.68 40.70
CA ARG A 471 -22.57 -14.56 41.89
C ARG A 471 -21.36 -14.26 42.78
N LEU A 472 -20.24 -13.81 42.22
CA LEU A 472 -19.06 -13.43 43.00
C LEU A 472 -19.26 -12.17 43.84
N PHE A 473 -20.22 -11.32 43.46
CA PHE A 473 -20.54 -10.09 44.18
C PHE A 473 -21.86 -10.17 44.96
N ASP A 474 -22.50 -11.35 45.02
CA ASP A 474 -23.85 -11.53 45.58
C ASP A 474 -24.89 -10.55 44.97
N ARG A 475 -24.74 -10.26 43.67
CA ARG A 475 -25.62 -9.36 42.91
C ARG A 475 -25.99 -9.98 41.57
N GLU A 476 -27.18 -9.67 41.08
CA GLU A 476 -27.52 -10.01 39.70
C GLU A 476 -26.83 -9.03 38.73
N LEU A 477 -26.03 -9.56 37.81
CA LEU A 477 -25.29 -8.78 36.83
C LEU A 477 -25.78 -9.12 35.41
N THR A 478 -26.70 -8.31 34.90
CA THR A 478 -27.30 -8.51 33.57
C THR A 478 -26.45 -7.85 32.49
N LEU A 479 -25.59 -8.64 31.84
CA LEU A 479 -24.77 -8.17 30.73
C LEU A 479 -25.53 -8.30 29.40
N GLN A 480 -26.00 -7.16 28.87
CA GLN A 480 -26.60 -7.10 27.54
C GLN A 480 -25.66 -6.36 26.58
N TYR A 481 -25.04 -7.11 25.67
CA TYR A 481 -24.29 -6.55 24.56
C TYR A 481 -24.50 -7.39 23.31
N THR A 482 -25.01 -6.74 22.27
CA THR A 482 -25.11 -7.34 20.93
C THR A 482 -24.01 -6.76 20.05
N PRO A 483 -23.03 -7.57 19.61
CA PRO A 483 -22.02 -7.11 18.67
C PRO A 483 -22.65 -6.57 17.39
N GLN A 484 -22.04 -5.55 16.79
CA GLN A 484 -22.44 -5.13 15.44
C GLN A 484 -22.08 -6.22 14.43
N HIS A 485 -23.09 -6.90 13.91
CA HIS A 485 -22.93 -7.84 12.81
C HIS A 485 -22.77 -7.12 11.47
N PRO A 486 -22.10 -7.74 10.48
CA PRO A 486 -22.13 -7.24 9.10
C PRO A 486 -23.57 -7.09 8.61
N ARG A 487 -23.79 -6.20 7.62
CA ARG A 487 -25.11 -6.08 6.97
C ARG A 487 -25.58 -7.45 6.48
N THR A 488 -26.78 -7.84 6.88
CA THR A 488 -27.43 -9.08 6.45
C THR A 488 -28.36 -8.82 5.27
N HIS A 489 -28.53 -9.82 4.42
CA HIS A 489 -29.56 -9.84 3.38
C HIS A 489 -30.74 -10.68 3.87
N ALA A 490 -31.95 -10.16 3.70
CA ALA A 490 -33.16 -10.93 3.96
C ALA A 490 -33.32 -11.99 2.87
N LEU A 491 -33.49 -13.24 3.30
CA LEU A 491 -33.64 -14.39 2.43
C LEU A 491 -34.99 -15.05 2.71
N GLU A 492 -35.71 -15.42 1.65
CA GLU A 492 -36.95 -16.19 1.73
C GLU A 492 -36.69 -17.62 1.25
N LEU A 493 -37.25 -18.59 1.97
CA LEU A 493 -37.18 -20.00 1.57
C LEU A 493 -38.11 -20.21 0.37
N ILE A 494 -37.54 -20.51 -0.80
CA ILE A 494 -38.30 -20.74 -2.03
C ILE A 494 -38.61 -22.22 -2.28
N SER A 495 -37.78 -23.13 -1.79
CA SER A 495 -38.04 -24.56 -1.92
C SER A 495 -37.33 -25.37 -0.84
N ARG A 496 -37.97 -26.45 -0.41
CA ARG A 496 -37.39 -27.51 0.42
C ARG A 496 -37.55 -28.84 -0.31
N VAL A 497 -36.47 -29.60 -0.44
CA VAL A 497 -36.49 -30.95 -1.00
C VAL A 497 -35.89 -31.91 0.02
N ASP A 498 -36.65 -32.92 0.41
CA ASP A 498 -36.23 -33.93 1.38
C ASP A 498 -35.80 -35.22 0.67
N TYR A 499 -34.66 -35.77 1.05
CA TYR A 499 -34.04 -36.99 0.52
C TYR A 499 -33.77 -37.99 1.65
N GLY A 500 -33.63 -39.28 1.32
CA GLY A 500 -33.08 -40.28 2.25
C GLY A 500 -33.99 -40.73 3.40
N ALA A 501 -35.27 -40.32 3.41
CA ALA A 501 -36.24 -40.74 4.42
C ALA A 501 -36.46 -42.27 4.44
N GLN A 502 -36.44 -42.91 3.27
CA GLN A 502 -36.63 -44.37 3.13
C GLN A 502 -35.39 -45.19 3.53
N VAL A 503 -34.22 -44.56 3.64
CA VAL A 503 -32.93 -45.23 3.87
C VAL A 503 -32.37 -44.90 5.27
N GLY A 504 -33.21 -44.36 6.17
CA GLY A 504 -32.81 -44.00 7.53
C GLY A 504 -31.86 -42.80 7.65
N ALA A 505 -31.67 -42.02 6.57
CA ALA A 505 -30.75 -40.88 6.55
C ALA A 505 -31.42 -39.61 5.98
N PRO A 506 -32.43 -39.04 6.66
CA PRO A 506 -33.16 -37.89 6.16
C PRO A 506 -32.26 -36.66 5.98
N THR A 507 -32.28 -36.10 4.77
CA THR A 507 -31.52 -34.92 4.39
C THR A 507 -32.43 -33.92 3.69
N SER A 508 -32.45 -32.67 4.13
CA SER A 508 -33.20 -31.59 3.49
C SER A 508 -32.27 -30.65 2.73
N ILE A 509 -32.57 -30.37 1.47
CA ILE A 509 -31.97 -29.26 0.71
C ILE A 509 -32.93 -28.08 0.78
N LEU A 510 -32.45 -26.97 1.31
CA LEU A 510 -33.20 -25.72 1.44
C LEU A 510 -32.62 -24.71 0.44
N ARG A 511 -33.47 -24.17 -0.45
CA ARG A 511 -33.11 -23.11 -1.39
C ARG A 511 -33.74 -21.80 -0.96
N PHE A 512 -32.96 -20.74 -0.98
CA PHE A 512 -33.35 -19.40 -0.56
C PHE A 512 -33.13 -18.39 -1.70
N ALA A 513 -34.05 -17.44 -1.85
CA ALA A 513 -33.88 -16.29 -2.74
C ALA A 513 -33.79 -15.00 -1.91
N ALA A 514 -33.19 -13.95 -2.48
CA ALA A 514 -33.21 -12.63 -1.86
C ALA A 514 -34.64 -12.07 -1.85
N VAL A 515 -35.07 -11.56 -0.69
CA VAL A 515 -36.32 -10.80 -0.57
C VAL A 515 -36.11 -9.46 -1.27
N ALA A 516 -36.81 -9.24 -2.38
CA ALA A 516 -36.73 -7.95 -3.07
C ALA A 516 -37.34 -6.84 -2.21
N PRO A 517 -36.63 -5.73 -1.97
CA PRO A 517 -37.25 -4.56 -1.36
C PRO A 517 -38.35 -4.02 -2.29
N GLN A 518 -39.54 -3.76 -1.75
CA GLN A 518 -40.67 -3.22 -2.50
C GLN A 518 -40.36 -1.77 -2.95
N GLY A 519 -40.36 -1.50 -4.26
CA GLY A 519 -40.17 -0.14 -4.82
C GLY A 519 -39.83 -0.10 -6.31
N ILE A 520 -40.06 1.05 -6.96
CA ILE A 520 -39.84 1.27 -8.41
C ILE A 520 -38.36 1.06 -8.81
N THR A 521 -37.43 1.38 -7.92
CA THR A 521 -35.98 1.25 -8.15
C THR A 521 -35.48 -0.20 -8.19
N SER A 522 -36.18 -1.15 -7.55
CA SER A 522 -35.80 -2.57 -7.56
C SER A 522 -36.31 -3.31 -8.81
N GLN A 523 -37.46 -2.89 -9.34
CA GLN A 523 -37.98 -3.38 -10.63
C GLN A 523 -37.04 -3.01 -11.79
N LEU A 524 -36.52 -1.78 -11.79
CA LEU A 524 -35.50 -1.33 -12.75
C LEU A 524 -34.18 -2.10 -12.64
N LYS A 525 -33.74 -2.46 -11.43
CA LYS A 525 -32.54 -3.29 -11.21
C LYS A 525 -32.69 -4.72 -11.72
N ARG A 526 -33.87 -5.33 -11.53
CA ARG A 526 -34.21 -6.64 -12.12
C ARG A 526 -34.21 -6.60 -13.64
N LEU A 527 -34.76 -5.54 -14.24
CA LEU A 527 -34.76 -5.36 -15.70
C LEU A 527 -33.34 -5.24 -16.27
N MET A 528 -32.40 -4.69 -15.50
CA MET A 528 -30.99 -4.56 -15.87
C MET A 528 -30.11 -5.76 -15.46
N GLY A 529 -30.68 -6.86 -14.95
CA GLY A 529 -29.93 -8.10 -14.66
C GLY A 529 -29.01 -8.04 -13.43
N PHE A 530 -29.26 -7.15 -12.47
CA PHE A 530 -28.54 -7.15 -11.20
C PHE A 530 -29.20 -8.12 -10.19
N ASP A 531 -28.52 -9.22 -9.88
CA ASP A 531 -28.91 -10.12 -8.78
C ASP A 531 -28.68 -9.45 -7.42
N ASP A 532 -29.65 -9.54 -6.52
CA ASP A 532 -29.60 -8.96 -5.17
C ASP A 532 -28.70 -9.75 -4.19
N LEU A 533 -28.18 -10.91 -4.62
CA LEU A 533 -27.27 -11.74 -3.84
C LEU A 533 -25.80 -11.39 -4.14
N PRO A 534 -24.90 -11.38 -3.13
CA PRO A 534 -23.47 -11.25 -3.37
C PRO A 534 -22.94 -12.43 -4.21
N ARG A 535 -21.77 -12.28 -4.86
CA ARG A 535 -21.12 -13.40 -5.54
C ARG A 535 -20.68 -14.49 -4.54
N PHE A 536 -20.99 -15.74 -4.84
CA PHE A 536 -20.63 -16.95 -4.09
C PHE A 536 -20.51 -18.16 -5.03
N GLU A 537 -19.71 -19.14 -4.63
CA GLU A 537 -19.52 -20.42 -5.31
C GLU A 537 -19.95 -21.59 -4.41
N ALA A 538 -20.22 -22.75 -5.02
CA ALA A 538 -20.48 -23.96 -4.27
C ALA A 538 -19.25 -24.31 -3.40
N GLY A 539 -19.49 -24.58 -2.12
CA GLY A 539 -18.45 -24.78 -1.11
C GLY A 539 -18.19 -23.56 -0.23
N ASP A 540 -18.64 -22.37 -0.62
CA ASP A 540 -18.53 -21.18 0.24
C ASP A 540 -19.35 -21.34 1.53
N LEU A 541 -18.93 -20.65 2.60
CA LEU A 541 -19.67 -20.62 3.86
C LEU A 541 -20.62 -19.41 3.90
N VAL A 542 -21.92 -19.68 4.09
CA VAL A 542 -22.91 -18.64 4.41
C VAL A 542 -23.20 -18.63 5.91
N GLY A 543 -23.21 -17.44 6.52
CA GLY A 543 -23.74 -17.23 7.86
C GLY A 543 -25.22 -16.83 7.81
N ILE A 544 -26.11 -17.68 8.33
CA ILE A 544 -27.54 -17.41 8.40
C ILE A 544 -27.90 -17.04 9.84
N ILE A 545 -28.51 -15.87 10.01
CA ILE A 545 -29.05 -15.40 11.30
C ILE A 545 -30.55 -15.69 11.30
N PRO A 546 -31.01 -16.74 12.01
CA PRO A 546 -32.43 -17.05 12.07
C PRO A 546 -33.18 -16.04 12.95
N SER A 547 -34.46 -15.81 12.64
CA SER A 547 -35.34 -14.95 13.45
C SER A 547 -35.31 -15.37 14.92
N GLY A 548 -35.09 -14.40 15.82
CA GLY A 548 -35.03 -14.64 17.26
C GLY A 548 -33.66 -15.16 17.78
N SER A 549 -32.66 -15.33 16.92
CA SER A 549 -31.29 -15.65 17.37
C SER A 549 -30.28 -14.63 16.84
N PRO A 550 -29.44 -14.03 17.70
CA PRO A 550 -28.40 -13.11 17.25
C PRO A 550 -27.15 -13.84 16.71
N VAL A 551 -27.11 -15.18 16.77
CA VAL A 551 -25.91 -15.96 16.43
C VAL A 551 -26.00 -16.51 14.99
N PRO A 552 -25.06 -16.14 14.10
CA PRO A 552 -25.03 -16.69 12.76
C PRO A 552 -24.65 -18.18 12.79
N ARG A 553 -25.44 -19.00 12.09
CA ARG A 553 -25.14 -20.41 11.83
C ARG A 553 -24.48 -20.54 10.46
N PHE A 554 -23.34 -21.22 10.40
CA PHE A 554 -22.58 -21.36 9.17
C PHE A 554 -22.93 -22.64 8.43
N TYR A 555 -23.19 -22.52 7.15
CA TYR A 555 -23.52 -23.64 6.26
C TYR A 555 -22.65 -23.56 5.02
N SER A 556 -22.22 -24.71 4.51
CA SER A 556 -21.61 -24.80 3.18
C SER A 556 -22.70 -24.68 2.11
N LEU A 557 -22.43 -23.88 1.09
CA LEU A 557 -23.32 -23.67 -0.04
C LEU A 557 -23.21 -24.82 -1.04
N ALA A 558 -24.36 -25.28 -1.52
CA ALA A 558 -24.49 -26.30 -2.55
C ALA A 558 -24.84 -25.71 -3.93
N SER A 559 -24.93 -24.38 -4.05
CA SER A 559 -25.18 -23.65 -5.29
C SER A 559 -24.17 -22.52 -5.47
N GLY A 560 -24.05 -22.00 -6.68
CA GLY A 560 -23.30 -20.79 -7.00
C GLY A 560 -24.23 -19.63 -7.40
N SER A 561 -23.69 -18.41 -7.52
CA SER A 561 -24.51 -17.24 -7.87
C SER A 561 -25.21 -17.35 -9.22
N LYS A 562 -24.67 -18.14 -10.16
CA LYS A 562 -25.30 -18.39 -11.46
C LYS A 562 -26.65 -19.10 -11.36
N ASP A 563 -26.91 -19.78 -10.23
CA ASP A 563 -28.16 -20.50 -10.01
C ASP A 563 -29.30 -19.56 -9.58
N GLY A 564 -29.02 -18.29 -9.23
CA GLY A 564 -30.03 -17.31 -8.80
C GLY A 564 -30.63 -17.59 -7.41
N PHE A 565 -30.22 -18.66 -6.74
CA PHE A 565 -30.64 -19.02 -5.39
C PHE A 565 -29.49 -19.56 -4.54
N LEU A 566 -29.64 -19.44 -3.24
CA LEU A 566 -28.73 -19.97 -2.24
C LEU A 566 -29.23 -21.32 -1.73
N ALA A 567 -28.52 -22.41 -2.02
CA ALA A 567 -28.87 -23.75 -1.57
C ALA A 567 -27.96 -24.21 -0.43
N ARG A 568 -28.54 -24.83 0.60
CA ARG A 568 -27.79 -25.51 1.67
C ARG A 568 -28.33 -26.92 1.92
N LYS A 569 -27.43 -27.83 2.31
CA LYS A 569 -27.77 -29.20 2.71
C LYS A 569 -27.87 -29.28 4.24
N PHE A 570 -28.96 -29.86 4.75
CA PHE A 570 -29.19 -30.12 6.17
C PHE A 570 -29.31 -31.63 6.37
N HIS A 571 -28.45 -32.24 7.19
CA HIS A 571 -28.64 -33.64 7.60
C HIS A 571 -29.35 -33.66 8.94
N TYR A 572 -30.42 -34.44 9.05
CA TYR A 572 -30.97 -34.80 10.34
C TYR A 572 -30.05 -35.87 10.94
N CYS A 573 -29.18 -35.49 11.87
CA CYS A 573 -28.56 -36.48 12.75
C CYS A 573 -29.64 -36.88 13.76
N CYS A 574 -30.02 -38.16 13.77
CA CYS A 574 -30.93 -38.73 14.75
C CYS A 574 -30.49 -38.33 16.17
N ARG A 575 -31.31 -37.53 16.85
CA ARG A 575 -31.46 -37.63 18.31
C ARG A 575 -32.78 -38.36 18.51
N GLU A 576 -32.68 -39.62 18.93
CA GLU A 576 -33.77 -40.31 19.59
C GLU A 576 -33.89 -39.75 21.02
N GLY A 577 -35.12 -39.45 21.46
CA GLY A 577 -35.46 -39.03 22.82
C GLY A 577 -35.75 -37.55 22.99
#